data_AF-A0A6A3JPV5-F1
#
_entry.id   AF-A0A6A3JPV5-F1
#
_cell.length_a   1.000
_cell.length_b   1.000
_cell.length_c   1.000
_cell.angle_alpha   90.00
_cell.angle_beta   90.00
_cell.angle_gamma   90.00
#
_symmetry.space_group_name_H-M   'P 1'
#
loop_
_entity.id
_entity.type
_entity.pdbx_description
1 polymer ?
#
loop_
_entity_poly.entity_id
_entity_poly.type
_entity_poly.pdbx_seq_one_letter_code
_entity_poly.pdbx_strand_id
1 'polypeptide(L)'
;MSRLSTSRMTTDADNNIVVSPEKPSAAVVFLHGLGDTGHGWSDAMAMLAKGLPHVKFVLPTAASMPVTLNMGMRMPAWYDIKSLARVNGDNADGIDASRDRIMAIIQKEVAGGIPLSRIVLGGFSQGAAVSLFSGYQSETVLGGIIAMSGYLPRYGSFQFAPETADVPLLMCHGEEDPVVRFDYGKMSKEKLETAGVKDIEFHAYPDMEHGACMEELDDESEESICSAKMVVDKQKTVVYNSENPSAVVFFLHGLGDTAHGWAETFRSVAKEMPHVKFVLPTAAPRPVTIANGREIPAWYDIEAFVGGAGYAAGIEQTRDALQSMIAQEVEAGIPRPRIVVGGFSQGGAVSYFTGFQTKQPIGGIMVLSSFIPREKEFEFAPETAHVPLLICHGDADSRARYEWAVKSKQHLADAGVEDITFHTYPSMDHTSCQQEIKDIQAWLARVVPATTPKQEL
;
A
#
# COMPACT_ATOMS: atom_id res chain seq x y z
N MET A 1 -35.30 6.45 -4.46
CA MET A 1 -33.99 7.11 -4.71
C MET A 1 -33.53 7.74 -3.40
N SER A 2 -32.87 6.98 -2.52
CA SER A 2 -32.21 7.57 -1.36
C SER A 2 -30.96 8.29 -1.84
N ARG A 3 -30.77 9.53 -1.42
CA ARG A 3 -29.51 10.25 -1.64
C ARG A 3 -28.45 9.50 -0.84
N LEU A 4 -27.46 8.91 -1.50
CA LEU A 4 -26.26 8.40 -0.83
C LEU A 4 -25.66 9.57 -0.06
N SER A 5 -25.68 9.49 1.27
CA SER A 5 -25.00 10.45 2.14
C SER A 5 -23.50 10.34 1.86
N THR A 6 -22.93 11.35 1.21
CA THR A 6 -21.49 11.38 0.93
C THR A 6 -20.75 11.74 2.21
N SER A 7 -20.03 10.78 2.79
CA SER A 7 -19.08 11.05 3.89
C SER A 7 -18.04 12.08 3.42
N ARG A 8 -17.81 13.11 4.21
CA ARG A 8 -16.82 14.16 3.91
C ARG A 8 -15.54 13.89 4.68
N MET A 9 -14.42 13.96 3.97
CA MET A 9 -13.09 13.95 4.56
C MET A 9 -12.67 15.38 4.89
N THR A 10 -12.30 15.63 6.14
CA THR A 10 -11.92 16.95 6.66
C THR A 10 -10.83 16.80 7.71
N THR A 11 -10.27 17.91 8.17
CA THR A 11 -9.35 17.95 9.31
C THR A 11 -10.04 18.69 10.46
N ASP A 12 -10.01 18.13 11.67
CA ASP A 12 -10.60 18.78 12.85
C ASP A 12 -9.66 19.81 13.50
N ALA A 13 -10.13 20.44 14.59
CA ALA A 13 -9.37 21.47 15.30
C ALA A 13 -8.09 20.95 15.98
N ASP A 14 -7.97 19.64 16.18
CA ASP A 14 -6.79 19.00 16.77
C ASP A 14 -5.89 18.36 15.69
N ASN A 15 -6.13 18.70 14.42
CA ASN A 15 -5.40 18.22 13.26
C ASN A 15 -5.54 16.70 13.02
N ASN A 16 -6.65 16.11 13.45
CA ASN A 16 -7.00 14.73 13.11
C ASN A 16 -7.69 14.70 11.74
N ILE A 17 -7.43 13.67 10.94
CA ILE A 17 -8.20 13.43 9.73
C ILE A 17 -9.53 12.79 10.11
N VAL A 18 -10.63 13.32 9.58
CA VAL A 18 -11.98 12.90 9.93
C VAL A 18 -12.75 12.56 8.66
N VAL A 19 -13.25 11.34 8.57
CA VAL A 19 -14.21 10.91 7.54
C VAL A 19 -15.56 10.76 8.20
N SER A 20 -16.50 11.66 7.94
CA SER A 20 -17.76 11.72 8.68
C SER A 20 -18.99 11.88 7.78
N PRO A 21 -20.08 11.13 8.04
CA PRO A 21 -21.39 11.44 7.47
C PRO A 21 -21.98 12.69 8.14
N GLU A 22 -23.04 13.26 7.58
CA GLU A 22 -23.67 14.47 8.15
C GLU A 22 -24.22 14.27 9.57
N LYS A 23 -24.63 13.04 9.90
CA LYS A 23 -25.20 12.66 11.21
C LYS A 23 -24.67 11.29 11.63
N PRO A 24 -23.47 11.22 12.24
CA PRO A 24 -22.92 9.96 12.69
C PRO A 24 -23.67 9.44 13.92
N SER A 25 -23.88 8.13 13.98
CA SER A 25 -24.44 7.43 15.15
C SER A 25 -23.46 6.45 15.80
N ALA A 26 -22.25 6.34 15.25
CA ALA A 26 -21.16 5.51 15.73
C ALA A 26 -19.82 6.15 15.32
N ALA A 27 -18.73 5.80 16.00
CA ALA A 27 -17.39 6.26 15.64
C ALA A 27 -16.35 5.15 15.69
N VAL A 28 -15.33 5.28 14.85
CA VAL A 28 -14.09 4.50 14.90
C VAL A 28 -12.95 5.48 15.09
N VAL A 29 -12.18 5.32 16.15
CA VAL A 29 -10.90 6.01 16.33
C VAL A 29 -9.81 5.04 15.91
N PHE A 30 -9.09 5.32 14.81
CA PHE A 30 -8.10 4.40 14.26
C PHE A 30 -6.68 4.98 14.32
N LEU A 31 -5.75 4.22 14.91
CA LEU A 31 -4.38 4.65 15.20
C LEU A 31 -3.38 4.04 14.20
N HIS A 32 -2.58 4.89 13.56
CA HIS A 32 -1.56 4.47 12.59
C HIS A 32 -0.33 3.79 13.26
N GLY A 33 0.48 3.09 12.47
CA GLY A 33 1.74 2.47 12.90
C GLY A 33 2.89 3.47 13.11
N LEU A 34 4.02 2.99 13.63
CA LEU A 34 5.21 3.81 13.87
C LEU A 34 5.70 4.48 12.56
N GLY A 35 5.92 5.80 12.59
CA GLY A 35 6.45 6.57 11.46
C GLY A 35 5.40 7.01 10.43
N ASP A 36 4.17 6.52 10.53
CA ASP A 36 3.06 6.86 9.63
C ASP A 36 2.23 8.05 10.17
N THR A 37 1.06 8.34 9.59
CA THR A 37 0.16 9.41 10.00
C THR A 37 -1.31 9.01 9.88
N GLY A 38 -2.21 9.78 10.49
CA GLY A 38 -3.64 9.60 10.29
C GLY A 38 -4.07 9.81 8.83
N HIS A 39 -3.34 10.62 8.06
CA HIS A 39 -3.57 10.79 6.63
C HIS A 39 -3.20 9.54 5.82
N GLY A 40 -2.13 8.84 6.19
CA GLY A 40 -1.70 7.59 5.53
C GLY A 40 -2.77 6.49 5.57
N TRP A 41 -3.61 6.47 6.61
CA TRP A 41 -4.72 5.51 6.76
C TRP A 41 -6.05 5.99 6.21
N SER A 42 -6.08 7.22 5.70
CA SER A 42 -7.34 7.92 5.52
C SER A 42 -8.14 7.46 4.30
N ASP A 43 -7.46 6.97 3.27
CA ASP A 43 -8.10 6.36 2.11
C ASP A 43 -8.70 4.98 2.46
N ALA A 44 -7.96 4.13 3.18
CA ALA A 44 -8.46 2.83 3.63
C ALA A 44 -9.73 3.00 4.50
N MET A 45 -9.69 3.94 5.44
CA MET A 45 -10.84 4.23 6.30
C MET A 45 -11.99 4.91 5.55
N ALA A 46 -11.69 5.74 4.54
CA ALA A 46 -12.72 6.29 3.65
C ALA A 46 -13.38 5.22 2.78
N MET A 47 -12.65 4.18 2.37
CA MET A 47 -13.22 3.02 1.68
C MET A 47 -14.17 2.25 2.60
N LEU A 48 -13.73 1.93 3.81
CA LEU A 48 -14.57 1.25 4.81
C LEU A 48 -15.82 2.08 5.17
N ALA A 49 -15.69 3.41 5.25
CA ALA A 49 -16.80 4.32 5.49
C ALA A 49 -17.90 4.28 4.43
N LYS A 50 -17.64 3.79 3.20
CA LYS A 50 -18.66 3.60 2.17
C LYS A 50 -19.65 2.49 2.54
N GLY A 51 -19.17 1.41 3.17
CA GLY A 51 -19.99 0.33 3.70
C GLY A 51 -20.69 0.69 5.02
N LEU A 52 -20.17 1.70 5.72
CA LEU A 52 -20.63 2.13 7.04
C LEU A 52 -21.11 3.60 7.03
N PRO A 53 -22.22 3.93 6.32
CA PRO A 53 -22.64 5.32 6.09
C PRO A 53 -23.14 6.08 7.33
N HIS A 54 -23.14 5.42 8.50
CA HIS A 54 -23.56 5.96 9.79
C HIS A 54 -22.39 6.12 10.78
N VAL A 55 -21.17 5.75 10.38
CA VAL A 55 -19.97 5.74 11.22
C VAL A 55 -19.07 6.93 10.87
N LYS A 56 -18.57 7.63 11.89
CA LYS A 56 -17.51 8.63 11.79
C LYS A 56 -16.16 7.99 12.06
N PHE A 57 -15.18 8.19 11.18
CA PHE A 57 -13.80 7.76 11.40
C PHE A 57 -12.96 8.96 11.84
N VAL A 58 -12.19 8.79 12.90
CA VAL A 58 -11.25 9.77 13.45
C VAL A 58 -9.85 9.16 13.43
N LEU A 59 -8.95 9.80 12.69
CA LEU A 59 -7.61 9.31 12.40
C LEU A 59 -6.59 10.31 12.95
N PRO A 60 -6.25 10.23 14.24
CA PRO A 60 -5.27 11.10 14.84
C PRO A 60 -3.86 10.80 14.33
N THR A 61 -3.05 11.84 14.22
CA THR A 61 -1.60 11.71 13.95
C THR A 61 -0.81 11.85 15.26
N ALA A 62 0.07 10.89 15.52
CA ALA A 62 0.98 10.91 16.67
C ALA A 62 1.95 12.11 16.58
N ALA A 63 2.43 12.57 17.73
CA ALA A 63 3.44 13.65 17.73
C ALA A 63 4.80 13.13 17.23
N SER A 64 5.59 14.00 16.61
CA SER A 64 6.96 13.65 16.21
C SER A 64 7.88 13.61 17.44
N MET A 65 8.45 12.45 17.73
CA MET A 65 9.38 12.24 18.85
C MET A 65 10.58 11.37 18.41
N PRO A 66 11.74 11.45 19.11
CA PRO A 66 12.84 10.54 18.86
C PRO A 66 12.47 9.10 19.28
N VAL A 67 12.86 8.12 18.47
CA VAL A 67 12.55 6.70 18.69
C VAL A 67 13.84 5.89 18.85
N THR A 68 14.02 5.26 20.01
CA THR A 68 15.22 4.53 20.41
C THR A 68 15.50 3.34 19.48
N LEU A 69 14.48 2.57 19.10
CA LEU A 69 14.58 1.46 18.14
C LEU A 69 15.20 1.93 16.81
N ASN A 70 14.89 3.15 16.40
CA ASN A 70 15.35 3.77 15.16
C ASN A 70 16.54 4.71 15.39
N MET A 71 17.40 4.38 16.37
CA MET A 71 18.64 5.11 16.68
C MET A 71 18.41 6.61 16.98
N GLY A 72 17.26 6.95 17.57
CA GLY A 72 16.89 8.32 17.93
C GLY A 72 16.31 9.16 16.78
N MET A 73 16.04 8.56 15.62
CA MET A 73 15.38 9.24 14.51
C MET A 73 14.02 9.80 14.95
N ARG A 74 13.74 11.06 14.58
CA ARG A 74 12.46 11.71 14.88
C ARG A 74 11.42 11.33 13.85
N MET A 75 10.29 10.81 14.30
CA MET A 75 9.16 10.43 13.46
C MET A 75 7.87 10.43 14.27
N PRO A 76 6.69 10.43 13.64
CA PRO A 76 5.43 10.24 14.36
C PRO A 76 5.45 8.92 15.14
N ALA A 77 5.29 9.00 16.46
CA ALA A 77 5.24 7.83 17.32
C ALA A 77 4.34 8.07 18.52
N TRP A 78 3.60 7.05 18.93
CA TRP A 78 2.72 7.08 20.10
C TRP A 78 3.51 6.96 21.41
N TYR A 79 4.63 6.24 21.40
CA TYR A 79 5.53 6.11 22.54
C TYR A 79 6.91 5.68 22.04
N ASP A 80 7.93 5.80 22.89
CA ASP A 80 9.27 5.37 22.53
C ASP A 80 9.39 3.84 22.61
N ILE A 81 9.65 3.20 21.46
CA ILE A 81 9.96 1.77 21.39
C ILE A 81 11.48 1.63 21.51
N LYS A 82 11.94 0.91 22.54
CA LYS A 82 13.38 0.65 22.75
C LYS A 82 13.88 -0.58 22.00
N SER A 83 13.06 -1.61 21.89
CA SER A 83 13.39 -2.85 21.20
C SER A 83 12.13 -3.65 20.90
N LEU A 84 12.06 -4.26 19.72
CA LEU A 84 11.07 -5.29 19.39
C LEU A 84 11.61 -6.71 19.59
N ALA A 85 12.86 -6.88 20.07
CA ALA A 85 13.43 -8.21 20.29
C ALA A 85 12.75 -8.99 21.44
N ARG A 86 12.11 -8.26 22.36
CA ARG A 86 11.42 -8.81 23.54
C ARG A 86 10.21 -7.96 23.90
N VAL A 87 9.01 -8.42 23.58
CA VAL A 87 7.73 -7.76 23.93
C VAL A 87 7.39 -7.88 25.43
N ASN A 88 8.03 -8.80 26.16
CA ASN A 88 7.81 -8.98 27.59
C ASN A 88 8.47 -7.92 28.50
N GLY A 89 9.07 -6.86 27.95
CA GLY A 89 9.65 -5.76 28.72
C GLY A 89 8.67 -4.60 28.93
N ASP A 90 8.87 -3.81 29.99
CA ASP A 90 8.10 -2.59 30.27
C ASP A 90 8.54 -1.37 29.42
N ASN A 91 9.14 -1.61 28.26
CA ASN A 91 9.74 -0.59 27.40
C ASN A 91 8.71 0.13 26.53
N ALA A 92 7.80 0.87 27.16
CA ALA A 92 6.78 1.69 26.50
C ALA A 92 6.70 3.09 27.15
N ASP A 93 7.81 3.83 27.09
CA ASP A 93 7.90 5.15 27.70
C ASP A 93 7.02 6.15 26.92
N GLY A 94 6.07 6.77 27.63
CA GLY A 94 5.11 7.71 27.05
C GLY A 94 3.77 7.08 26.63
N ILE A 95 3.59 5.76 26.75
CA ILE A 95 2.33 5.12 26.36
C ILE A 95 1.13 5.60 27.17
N ASP A 96 1.31 5.94 28.45
CA ASP A 96 0.25 6.53 29.28
C ASP A 96 -0.24 7.87 28.72
N ALA A 97 0.67 8.72 28.24
CA ALA A 97 0.30 9.99 27.62
C ALA A 97 -0.46 9.78 26.30
N SER A 98 -0.10 8.75 25.54
CA SER A 98 -0.87 8.35 24.36
C SER A 98 -2.26 7.85 24.72
N ARG A 99 -2.38 6.95 25.71
CA ARG A 99 -3.69 6.53 26.26
C ARG A 99 -4.52 7.76 26.59
N ASP A 100 -4.01 8.66 27.43
CA ASP A 100 -4.77 9.82 27.90
C ASP A 100 -5.23 10.72 26.74
N ARG A 101 -4.38 10.89 25.71
CA ARG A 101 -4.75 11.61 24.47
C ARG A 101 -5.87 10.90 23.71
N ILE A 102 -5.79 9.59 23.54
CA ILE A 102 -6.81 8.80 22.85
C ILE A 102 -8.14 8.83 23.62
N MET A 103 -8.09 8.71 24.94
CA MET A 103 -9.28 8.87 25.79
C MET A 103 -9.92 10.25 25.62
N ALA A 104 -9.12 11.33 25.52
CA ALA A 104 -9.64 12.66 25.26
C ALA A 104 -10.33 12.78 23.89
N ILE A 105 -9.82 12.10 22.85
CA ILE A 105 -10.48 12.02 21.54
C ILE A 105 -11.82 11.28 21.66
N ILE A 106 -11.84 10.13 22.34
CA ILE A 106 -13.08 9.38 22.58
C ILE A 106 -14.11 10.23 23.33
N GLN A 107 -13.70 10.98 24.35
CA GLN A 107 -14.60 11.87 25.08
C GLN A 107 -15.19 13.00 24.22
N LYS A 108 -14.46 13.48 23.20
CA LYS A 108 -15.00 14.45 22.23
C LYS A 108 -16.11 13.82 21.38
N GLU A 109 -15.96 12.56 20.98
CA GLU A 109 -17.01 11.84 20.25
C GLU A 109 -18.25 11.59 21.11
N VAL A 110 -18.05 11.29 22.40
CA VAL A 110 -19.15 11.20 23.38
C VAL A 110 -19.85 12.54 23.55
N ALA A 111 -19.11 13.64 23.70
CA ALA A 111 -19.67 14.99 23.78
C ALA A 111 -20.42 15.39 22.47
N GLY A 112 -20.01 14.82 21.33
CA GLY A 112 -20.70 14.92 20.05
C GLY A 112 -21.99 14.09 19.94
N GLY A 113 -22.33 13.31 20.96
CA GLY A 113 -23.57 12.53 21.05
C GLY A 113 -23.45 11.05 20.68
N ILE A 114 -22.24 10.53 20.46
CA ILE A 114 -22.03 9.11 20.14
C ILE A 114 -21.80 8.34 21.46
N PRO A 115 -22.66 7.38 21.84
CA PRO A 115 -22.47 6.64 23.08
C PRO A 115 -21.22 5.75 23.02
N LEU A 116 -20.54 5.53 24.15
CA LEU A 116 -19.33 4.71 24.25
C LEU A 116 -19.49 3.30 23.64
N SER A 117 -20.66 2.68 23.83
CA SER A 117 -21.01 1.37 23.25
C SER A 117 -21.09 1.36 21.72
N ARG A 118 -20.96 2.51 21.06
CA ARG A 118 -20.90 2.67 19.60
C ARG A 118 -19.60 3.34 19.14
N ILE A 119 -18.58 3.33 19.99
CA ILE A 119 -17.23 3.79 19.67
C ILE A 119 -16.31 2.58 19.65
N VAL A 120 -15.60 2.38 18.54
CA VAL A 120 -14.56 1.35 18.40
C VAL A 120 -13.20 2.02 18.41
N LEU A 121 -12.25 1.45 19.16
CA LEU A 121 -10.84 1.86 19.16
C LEU A 121 -10.01 0.84 18.38
N GLY A 122 -9.49 1.25 17.22
CA GLY A 122 -8.74 0.40 16.32
C GLY A 122 -7.31 0.90 16.09
N GLY A 123 -6.42 0.06 15.58
CA GLY A 123 -5.14 0.53 15.11
C GLY A 123 -4.27 -0.54 14.46
N PHE A 124 -3.19 -0.08 13.83
CA PHE A 124 -2.19 -0.92 13.17
C PHE A 124 -0.82 -0.80 13.86
N SER A 125 -0.11 -1.92 14.03
CA SER A 125 1.25 -1.96 14.56
C SER A 125 1.38 -1.24 15.92
N GLN A 126 2.16 -0.16 16.01
CA GLN A 126 2.23 0.65 17.25
C GLN A 126 0.86 1.21 17.67
N GLY A 127 0.00 1.58 16.72
CA GLY A 127 -1.37 2.00 17.00
C GLY A 127 -2.22 0.88 17.59
N ALA A 128 -2.08 -0.35 17.09
CA ALA A 128 -2.74 -1.53 17.65
C ALA A 128 -2.33 -1.77 19.11
N ALA A 129 -1.04 -1.58 19.42
CA ALA A 129 -0.53 -1.70 20.79
C ALA A 129 -1.15 -0.67 21.74
N VAL A 130 -1.31 0.58 21.28
CA VAL A 130 -2.02 1.62 22.05
C VAL A 130 -3.50 1.30 22.21
N SER A 131 -4.15 0.74 21.19
CA SER A 131 -5.56 0.35 21.23
C SER A 131 -5.82 -0.75 22.26
N LEU A 132 -5.02 -1.82 22.25
CA LEU A 132 -5.09 -2.89 23.26
C LEU A 132 -4.84 -2.33 24.66
N PHE A 133 -3.77 -1.54 24.82
CA PHE A 133 -3.38 -0.98 26.11
C PHE A 133 -4.46 -0.05 26.67
N SER A 134 -4.95 0.89 25.86
CA SER A 134 -5.92 1.89 26.31
C SER A 134 -7.31 1.30 26.53
N GLY A 135 -7.73 0.41 25.63
CA GLY A 135 -9.05 -0.19 25.65
C GLY A 135 -9.27 -1.13 26.84
N TYR A 136 -8.25 -1.88 27.24
CA TYR A 136 -8.35 -2.87 28.33
C TYR A 136 -7.74 -2.44 29.67
N GLN A 137 -7.11 -1.27 29.75
CA GLN A 137 -6.59 -0.70 31.01
C GLN A 137 -7.41 0.49 31.53
N SER A 138 -8.33 1.04 30.74
CA SER A 138 -9.21 2.12 31.20
C SER A 138 -10.56 1.57 31.65
N GLU A 139 -11.23 2.23 32.61
CA GLU A 139 -12.60 1.90 33.03
C GLU A 139 -13.66 2.25 31.97
N THR A 140 -13.25 2.65 30.77
CA THR A 140 -14.15 3.08 29.69
C THR A 140 -14.54 1.89 28.83
N VAL A 141 -15.81 1.49 28.95
CA VAL A 141 -16.37 0.36 28.20
C VAL A 141 -16.76 0.81 26.79
N LEU A 142 -15.94 0.45 25.79
CA LEU A 142 -16.13 0.76 24.38
C LEU A 142 -17.05 -0.27 23.69
N GLY A 143 -17.49 0.05 22.46
CA GLY A 143 -18.26 -0.86 21.61
C GLY A 143 -17.43 -1.99 20.99
N GLY A 144 -16.11 -1.84 20.95
CA GLY A 144 -15.17 -2.86 20.48
C GLY A 144 -13.76 -2.33 20.34
N ILE A 145 -12.80 -3.25 20.22
CA ILE A 145 -11.38 -2.96 20.00
C ILE A 145 -10.89 -3.75 18.78
N ILE A 146 -10.08 -3.10 17.93
CA ILE A 146 -9.45 -3.74 16.77
C ILE A 146 -7.93 -3.58 16.88
N ALA A 147 -7.20 -4.67 16.70
CA ALA A 147 -5.74 -4.68 16.75
C ALA A 147 -5.14 -5.42 15.55
N MET A 148 -4.55 -4.67 14.62
CA MET A 148 -3.96 -5.22 13.39
C MET A 148 -2.43 -5.22 13.50
N SER A 149 -1.79 -6.37 13.27
CA SER A 149 -0.33 -6.57 13.37
C SER A 149 0.25 -6.00 14.68
N GLY A 150 -0.44 -6.21 15.80
CA GLY A 150 -0.22 -5.56 17.08
C GLY A 150 0.46 -6.42 18.15
N TYR A 151 0.73 -5.80 19.29
CA TYR A 151 1.21 -6.49 20.50
C TYR A 151 0.76 -5.76 21.76
N LEU A 152 0.61 -6.45 22.89
CA LEU A 152 0.24 -5.87 24.18
C LEU A 152 1.51 -5.31 24.86
N PRO A 153 1.63 -3.98 24.99
CA PRO A 153 2.78 -3.37 25.64
C PRO A 153 2.70 -3.54 27.16
N ARG A 154 3.86 -3.44 27.83
CA ARG A 154 3.98 -3.64 29.29
C ARG A 154 3.43 -4.99 29.74
N TYR A 155 3.62 -6.04 28.96
CA TYR A 155 3.06 -7.38 29.18
C TYR A 155 3.12 -7.88 30.64
N GLY A 156 4.25 -7.64 31.33
CA GLY A 156 4.45 -8.04 32.73
C GLY A 156 3.71 -7.16 33.74
N SER A 157 3.62 -5.86 33.49
CA SER A 157 3.02 -4.87 34.40
C SER A 157 1.62 -4.39 33.95
N PHE A 158 1.07 -4.97 32.88
CA PHE A 158 -0.24 -4.61 32.33
C PHE A 158 -1.34 -4.83 33.37
N GLN A 159 -2.13 -3.80 33.61
CA GLN A 159 -3.25 -3.82 34.55
C GLN A 159 -4.54 -3.87 33.75
N PHE A 160 -5.23 -5.00 33.82
CA PHE A 160 -6.51 -5.19 33.18
C PHE A 160 -7.63 -4.51 34.00
N ALA A 161 -8.53 -3.80 33.32
CA ALA A 161 -9.74 -3.21 33.89
C ALA A 161 -10.92 -4.21 33.75
N PRO A 162 -11.40 -4.86 34.83
CA PRO A 162 -12.43 -5.90 34.75
C PRO A 162 -13.74 -5.46 34.11
N GLU A 163 -14.06 -4.16 34.17
CA GLU A 163 -15.24 -3.55 33.55
C GLU A 163 -15.24 -3.70 32.02
N THR A 164 -14.07 -3.91 31.42
CA THR A 164 -13.89 -4.06 29.97
C THR A 164 -13.90 -5.52 29.51
N ALA A 165 -14.15 -6.48 30.40
CA ALA A 165 -14.12 -7.91 30.09
C ALA A 165 -15.09 -8.35 28.96
N ASP A 166 -16.19 -7.62 28.81
CA ASP A 166 -17.22 -7.88 27.80
C ASP A 166 -17.05 -7.03 26.52
N VAL A 167 -15.97 -6.23 26.42
CA VAL A 167 -15.66 -5.48 25.19
C VAL A 167 -15.08 -6.45 24.15
N PRO A 168 -15.69 -6.60 22.96
CA PRO A 168 -15.21 -7.51 21.93
C PRO A 168 -13.88 -7.04 21.35
N LEU A 169 -12.97 -7.99 21.10
CA LEU A 169 -11.68 -7.78 20.48
C LEU A 169 -11.58 -8.55 19.16
N LEU A 170 -11.29 -7.83 18.08
CA LEU A 170 -10.80 -8.41 16.84
C LEU A 170 -9.29 -8.18 16.73
N MET A 171 -8.54 -9.26 16.59
CA MET A 171 -7.11 -9.24 16.29
C MET A 171 -6.87 -9.83 14.90
N CYS A 172 -6.08 -9.13 14.08
CA CYS A 172 -5.67 -9.59 12.75
C CYS A 172 -4.14 -9.57 12.67
N HIS A 173 -3.50 -10.63 12.19
CA HIS A 173 -2.04 -10.72 12.19
C HIS A 173 -1.49 -11.63 11.09
N GLY A 174 -0.45 -11.18 10.39
CA GLY A 174 0.24 -11.97 9.38
C GLY A 174 1.20 -12.99 9.99
N GLU A 175 1.16 -14.24 9.49
CA GLU A 175 2.01 -15.31 10.03
C GLU A 175 3.51 -15.11 9.75
N GLU A 176 3.83 -14.37 8.69
CA GLU A 176 5.20 -14.11 8.23
C GLU A 176 5.70 -12.70 8.62
N ASP A 177 5.03 -12.01 9.56
CA ASP A 177 5.42 -10.67 10.01
C ASP A 177 6.84 -10.67 10.65
N PRO A 178 7.85 -10.04 10.02
CA PRO A 178 9.21 -10.02 10.54
C PRO A 178 9.45 -8.88 11.53
N VAL A 179 8.52 -7.93 11.66
CA VAL A 179 8.65 -6.70 12.46
C VAL A 179 7.96 -6.88 13.81
N VAL A 180 6.65 -7.10 13.80
CA VAL A 180 5.86 -7.47 14.97
C VAL A 180 5.53 -8.95 14.81
N ARG A 181 6.47 -9.80 15.22
CA ARG A 181 6.35 -11.25 15.07
C ARG A 181 4.97 -11.75 15.45
N PHE A 182 4.40 -12.65 14.64
CA PHE A 182 3.10 -13.28 14.89
C PHE A 182 2.94 -13.86 16.31
N ASP A 183 4.04 -14.38 16.88
CA ASP A 183 4.10 -14.84 18.27
C ASP A 183 3.71 -13.76 19.28
N TYR A 184 4.00 -12.49 19.01
CA TYR A 184 3.63 -11.37 19.88
C TYR A 184 2.12 -11.11 19.86
N GLY A 185 1.46 -11.24 18.71
CA GLY A 185 0.00 -11.22 18.61
C GLY A 185 -0.62 -12.34 19.45
N LYS A 186 -0.14 -13.58 19.29
CA LYS A 186 -0.60 -14.74 20.07
C LYS A 186 -0.40 -14.57 21.57
N MET A 187 0.78 -14.13 22.01
CA MET A 187 1.05 -13.86 23.43
C MET A 187 0.09 -12.80 23.99
N SER A 188 -0.21 -11.77 23.20
CA SER A 188 -1.11 -10.69 23.60
C SER A 188 -2.54 -11.21 23.80
N LYS A 189 -3.03 -12.03 22.87
CA LYS A 189 -4.30 -12.75 22.99
C LYS A 189 -4.34 -13.57 24.28
N GLU A 190 -3.38 -14.48 24.48
CA GLU A 190 -3.32 -15.37 25.64
C GLU A 190 -3.33 -14.59 26.96
N LYS A 191 -2.61 -13.46 27.02
CA LYS A 191 -2.56 -12.59 28.20
C LYS A 191 -3.91 -11.93 28.49
N LEU A 192 -4.61 -11.45 27.46
CA LEU A 192 -5.92 -10.80 27.59
C LEU A 192 -7.02 -11.81 27.93
N GLU A 193 -7.01 -12.99 27.31
CA GLU A 193 -7.89 -14.12 27.67
C GLU A 193 -7.68 -14.50 29.15
N THR A 194 -6.42 -14.65 29.58
CA THR A 194 -6.09 -14.97 30.98
C THR A 194 -6.51 -13.85 31.94
N ALA A 195 -6.45 -12.60 31.51
CA ALA A 195 -6.86 -11.45 32.33
C ALA A 195 -8.38 -11.35 32.50
N GLY A 196 -9.15 -11.91 31.55
CA GLY A 196 -10.61 -12.04 31.66
C GLY A 196 -11.41 -11.48 30.48
N VAL A 197 -10.77 -11.10 29.37
CA VAL A 197 -11.49 -10.72 28.14
C VAL A 197 -12.19 -11.95 27.59
N LYS A 198 -13.51 -11.84 27.36
CA LYS A 198 -14.37 -12.99 27.06
C LYS A 198 -14.56 -13.25 25.57
N ASP A 199 -14.46 -12.21 24.76
CA ASP A 199 -14.76 -12.25 23.33
C ASP A 199 -13.55 -11.76 22.54
N ILE A 200 -12.74 -12.73 22.08
CA ILE A 200 -11.52 -12.47 21.31
C ILE A 200 -11.52 -13.30 20.02
N GLU A 201 -11.70 -12.61 18.90
CA GLU A 201 -11.45 -13.14 17.57
C GLU A 201 -9.99 -12.87 17.18
N PHE A 202 -9.32 -13.89 16.63
CA PHE A 202 -7.92 -13.78 16.23
C PHE A 202 -7.74 -14.43 14.86
N HIS A 203 -7.58 -13.60 13.84
CA HIS A 203 -7.47 -14.00 12.45
C HIS A 203 -6.00 -13.98 12.04
N ALA A 204 -5.53 -15.14 11.58
CA ALA A 204 -4.18 -15.33 11.09
C ALA A 204 -4.20 -15.37 9.56
N TYR A 205 -3.33 -14.59 8.94
CA TYR A 205 -3.24 -14.49 7.48
C TYR A 205 -1.95 -15.16 7.01
N PRO A 206 -2.03 -16.37 6.41
CA PRO A 206 -0.87 -17.06 5.86
C PRO A 206 -0.17 -16.21 4.80
N ASP A 207 1.15 -16.29 4.74
CA ASP A 207 2.00 -15.57 3.76
C ASP A 207 1.96 -14.03 3.87
N MET A 208 1.24 -13.45 4.84
CA MET A 208 1.20 -12.01 5.08
C MET A 208 2.36 -11.58 6.00
N GLU A 209 3.18 -10.64 5.53
CA GLU A 209 4.26 -10.00 6.30
C GLU A 209 3.71 -8.82 7.16
N HIS A 210 4.53 -7.84 7.54
CA HIS A 210 4.08 -6.68 8.31
C HIS A 210 3.26 -5.72 7.43
N GLY A 211 1.94 -5.85 7.46
CA GLY A 211 1.03 -5.04 6.66
C GLY A 211 -0.42 -5.24 7.05
N ALA A 212 -1.29 -4.45 6.42
CA ALA A 212 -2.73 -4.65 6.51
C ALA A 212 -3.29 -5.03 5.14
N CYS A 213 -4.22 -5.98 5.09
CA CYS A 213 -4.84 -6.40 3.84
C CYS A 213 -6.36 -6.21 3.86
N MET A 214 -7.00 -6.16 2.69
CA MET A 214 -8.46 -6.01 2.60
C MET A 214 -9.21 -7.18 3.26
N GLU A 215 -8.64 -8.38 3.32
CA GLU A 215 -9.25 -9.51 4.04
C GLU A 215 -9.33 -9.23 5.55
N GLU A 216 -8.45 -8.38 6.10
CA GLU A 216 -8.56 -7.90 7.49
C GLU A 216 -9.61 -6.79 7.68
N LEU A 217 -9.97 -6.08 6.60
CA LEU A 217 -10.91 -4.95 6.64
C LEU A 217 -12.34 -5.34 6.25
N ASP A 218 -12.52 -6.48 5.56
CA ASP A 218 -13.80 -6.94 4.99
C ASP A 218 -14.36 -8.23 5.66
N ASP A 219 -13.93 -8.61 6.86
CA ASP A 219 -14.33 -9.88 7.49
C ASP A 219 -15.79 -9.88 8.03
N GLU A 220 -16.76 -10.01 7.14
CA GLU A 220 -17.52 -11.24 6.90
C GLU A 220 -18.57 -11.04 5.78
N SER A 221 -18.67 -12.08 4.94
CA SER A 221 -19.77 -12.48 4.06
C SER A 221 -19.61 -12.27 2.53
N GLU A 222 -19.47 -13.43 1.89
CA GLU A 222 -19.82 -13.79 0.50
C GLU A 222 -18.68 -13.72 -0.53
N GLU A 223 -18.02 -14.89 -0.63
CA GLU A 223 -17.86 -15.60 -1.91
C GLU A 223 -19.07 -15.41 -2.84
N SER A 224 -19.14 -14.30 -3.58
CA SER A 224 -19.78 -14.24 -4.90
C SER A 224 -19.59 -12.83 -5.48
N ILE A 225 -19.18 -12.74 -6.75
CA ILE A 225 -18.95 -11.52 -7.54
C ILE A 225 -17.53 -10.91 -7.42
N CYS A 226 -16.47 -11.74 -7.51
CA CYS A 226 -15.15 -11.24 -7.92
C CYS A 226 -14.52 -12.19 -8.95
N SER A 227 -14.42 -11.75 -10.20
CA SER A 227 -13.87 -12.55 -11.32
C SER A 227 -12.34 -12.50 -11.39
N ALA A 228 -11.67 -11.63 -10.63
CA ALA A 228 -10.21 -11.52 -10.62
C ALA A 228 -9.63 -12.25 -9.39
N LYS A 229 -9.25 -13.52 -9.55
CA LYS A 229 -8.57 -14.28 -8.50
C LYS A 229 -7.09 -13.88 -8.45
N MET A 230 -6.63 -13.44 -7.28
CA MET A 230 -5.20 -13.23 -7.01
C MET A 230 -4.53 -14.60 -6.82
N VAL A 231 -3.41 -14.82 -7.50
CA VAL A 231 -2.56 -16.01 -7.34
C VAL A 231 -1.14 -15.53 -7.16
N VAL A 232 -0.43 -16.09 -6.19
CA VAL A 232 1.01 -15.86 -6.01
C VAL A 232 1.74 -17.12 -6.47
N ASP A 233 2.66 -16.97 -7.44
CA ASP A 233 3.45 -18.10 -7.90
C ASP A 233 4.67 -18.38 -7.01
N LYS A 234 5.39 -19.48 -7.30
CA LYS A 234 6.58 -19.88 -6.54
C LYS A 234 7.73 -18.87 -6.61
N GLN A 235 7.68 -17.91 -7.53
CA GLN A 235 8.67 -16.85 -7.70
C GLN A 235 8.21 -15.53 -7.04
N LYS A 236 7.16 -15.59 -6.20
CA LYS A 236 6.52 -14.44 -5.57
C LYS A 236 5.98 -13.42 -6.58
N THR A 237 5.61 -13.88 -7.78
CA THR A 237 4.87 -13.07 -8.76
C THR A 237 3.42 -13.02 -8.31
N VAL A 238 2.86 -11.82 -8.17
CA VAL A 238 1.42 -11.62 -7.96
C VAL A 238 0.74 -11.57 -9.32
N VAL A 239 -0.25 -12.43 -9.53
CA VAL A 239 -1.04 -12.48 -10.75
C VAL A 239 -2.50 -12.28 -10.42
N TYR A 240 -3.13 -11.27 -11.03
CA TYR A 240 -4.59 -11.15 -11.05
C TYR A 240 -5.09 -11.81 -12.34
N ASN A 241 -5.64 -13.02 -12.19
CA ASN A 241 -6.12 -13.81 -13.31
C ASN A 241 -7.48 -13.30 -13.80
N SER A 242 -7.59 -13.17 -15.12
CA SER A 242 -8.86 -13.16 -15.85
C SER A 242 -9.14 -14.59 -16.32
N GLU A 243 -10.40 -15.06 -16.25
CA GLU A 243 -10.76 -16.40 -16.74
C GLU A 243 -10.45 -16.59 -18.24
N ASN A 244 -10.47 -15.50 -19.02
CA ASN A 244 -10.10 -15.47 -20.44
C ASN A 244 -9.51 -14.09 -20.78
N PRO A 245 -8.22 -13.85 -20.49
CA PRO A 245 -7.62 -12.55 -20.75
C PRO A 245 -7.52 -12.29 -22.25
N SER A 246 -7.87 -11.06 -22.65
CA SER A 246 -7.64 -10.54 -24.01
C SER A 246 -6.47 -9.57 -24.08
N ALA A 247 -5.88 -9.25 -22.92
CA ALA A 247 -4.76 -8.33 -22.73
C ALA A 247 -3.97 -8.69 -21.48
N VAL A 248 -2.71 -8.26 -21.43
CA VAL A 248 -1.82 -8.44 -20.28
C VAL A 248 -1.15 -7.13 -19.92
N VAL A 249 -1.07 -6.84 -18.62
CA VAL A 249 -0.28 -5.73 -18.06
C VAL A 249 0.80 -6.32 -17.15
N PHE A 250 2.07 -6.12 -17.52
CA PHE A 250 3.19 -6.36 -16.62
C PHE A 250 3.49 -5.10 -15.82
N PHE A 251 3.63 -5.22 -14.50
CA PHE A 251 3.98 -4.09 -13.64
C PHE A 251 5.14 -4.40 -12.71
N LEU A 252 6.22 -3.61 -12.81
CA LEU A 252 7.47 -3.80 -12.07
C LEU A 252 7.57 -2.79 -10.90
N HIS A 253 7.80 -3.31 -9.70
CA HIS A 253 7.92 -2.49 -8.47
C HIS A 253 9.23 -1.68 -8.41
N GLY A 254 9.36 -0.79 -7.42
CA GLY A 254 10.57 0.00 -7.18
C GLY A 254 11.70 -0.76 -6.46
N LEU A 255 12.88 -0.13 -6.34
CA LEU A 255 14.03 -0.71 -5.62
C LEU A 255 13.67 -1.04 -4.16
N GLY A 256 13.95 -2.28 -3.74
CA GLY A 256 13.76 -2.75 -2.37
C GLY A 256 12.32 -3.15 -2.02
N ASP A 257 11.39 -3.00 -2.95
CA ASP A 257 9.98 -3.38 -2.81
C ASP A 257 9.72 -4.81 -3.32
N THR A 258 8.47 -5.26 -3.35
CA THR A 258 8.05 -6.52 -3.96
C THR A 258 6.74 -6.36 -4.75
N ALA A 259 6.31 -7.41 -5.44
CA ALA A 259 5.00 -7.43 -6.08
C ALA A 259 3.84 -7.18 -5.09
N HIS A 260 3.99 -7.62 -3.84
CA HIS A 260 2.96 -7.47 -2.80
C HIS A 260 2.72 -6.00 -2.42
N GLY A 261 3.77 -5.16 -2.44
CA GLY A 261 3.64 -3.72 -2.20
C GLY A 261 2.72 -3.01 -3.21
N TRP A 262 2.53 -3.60 -4.39
CA TRP A 262 1.67 -3.07 -5.46
C TRP A 262 0.40 -3.88 -5.69
N ALA A 263 0.24 -5.00 -4.99
CA ALA A 263 -0.88 -5.91 -5.14
C ALA A 263 -2.22 -5.18 -4.97
N GLU A 264 -2.43 -4.49 -3.84
CA GLU A 264 -3.71 -3.80 -3.58
C GLU A 264 -4.02 -2.71 -4.60
N THR A 265 -3.01 -1.93 -4.98
CA THR A 265 -3.15 -0.90 -6.03
C THR A 265 -3.67 -1.52 -7.32
N PHE A 266 -3.07 -2.63 -7.76
CA PHE A 266 -3.49 -3.31 -8.99
C PHE A 266 -4.73 -4.19 -8.83
N ARG A 267 -5.10 -4.61 -7.62
CA ARG A 267 -6.38 -5.28 -7.33
C ARG A 267 -7.55 -4.36 -7.70
N SER A 268 -7.48 -3.09 -7.29
CA SER A 268 -8.49 -2.08 -7.65
C SER A 268 -8.58 -1.89 -9.17
N VAL A 269 -7.44 -1.82 -9.87
CA VAL A 269 -7.41 -1.69 -11.34
C VAL A 269 -7.94 -2.95 -12.02
N ALA A 270 -7.54 -4.13 -11.57
CA ALA A 270 -7.95 -5.42 -12.13
C ALA A 270 -9.45 -5.66 -12.01
N LYS A 271 -10.06 -5.23 -10.90
CA LYS A 271 -11.51 -5.32 -10.67
C LYS A 271 -12.32 -4.61 -11.76
N GLU A 272 -11.85 -3.46 -12.23
CA GLU A 272 -12.52 -2.66 -13.27
C GLU A 272 -12.18 -3.14 -14.70
N MET A 273 -11.21 -4.05 -14.84
CA MET A 273 -10.70 -4.53 -16.13
C MET A 273 -10.65 -6.07 -16.18
N PRO A 274 -11.80 -6.76 -16.08
CA PRO A 274 -11.84 -8.22 -15.97
C PRO A 274 -11.34 -8.96 -17.22
N HIS A 275 -11.14 -8.27 -18.34
CA HIS A 275 -10.57 -8.81 -19.58
C HIS A 275 -9.04 -8.71 -19.66
N VAL A 276 -8.39 -8.16 -18.63
CA VAL A 276 -6.93 -7.95 -18.55
C VAL A 276 -6.35 -8.84 -17.46
N LYS A 277 -5.27 -9.57 -17.78
CA LYS A 277 -4.42 -10.25 -16.80
C LYS A 277 -3.34 -9.28 -16.31
N PHE A 278 -3.21 -9.12 -15.00
CA PHE A 278 -2.13 -8.31 -14.42
C PHE A 278 -1.06 -9.23 -13.85
N VAL A 279 0.20 -8.99 -14.21
CA VAL A 279 1.36 -9.78 -13.80
C VAL A 279 2.37 -8.86 -13.13
N LEU A 280 2.54 -9.01 -11.82
CA LEU A 280 3.44 -8.22 -10.99
C LEU A 280 4.59 -9.14 -10.53
N PRO A 281 5.72 -9.20 -11.24
CA PRO A 281 6.86 -9.98 -10.81
C PRO A 281 7.56 -9.34 -9.60
N THR A 282 8.14 -10.17 -8.73
CA THR A 282 9.05 -9.72 -7.67
C THR A 282 10.50 -9.86 -8.14
N ALA A 283 11.29 -8.79 -8.02
CA ALA A 283 12.71 -8.83 -8.34
C ALA A 283 13.46 -9.76 -7.39
N ALA A 284 14.39 -10.57 -7.94
CA ALA A 284 15.29 -11.36 -7.10
C ALA A 284 16.18 -10.44 -6.23
N PRO A 285 16.42 -10.78 -4.95
CA PRO A 285 17.40 -10.08 -4.15
C PRO A 285 18.79 -10.13 -4.81
N ARG A 286 19.47 -8.98 -4.85
CA ARG A 286 20.85 -8.88 -5.34
C ARG A 286 21.61 -7.80 -4.57
N PRO A 287 22.95 -7.84 -4.54
CA PRO A 287 23.75 -6.75 -4.00
C PRO A 287 23.48 -5.46 -4.75
N VAL A 288 23.20 -4.38 -4.02
CA VAL A 288 22.96 -3.05 -4.59
C VAL A 288 23.98 -2.05 -4.05
N THR A 289 24.73 -1.42 -4.94
CA THR A 289 25.87 -0.55 -4.65
C THR A 289 25.47 0.68 -3.84
N ILE A 290 24.42 1.42 -4.24
CA ILE A 290 23.92 2.58 -3.47
C ILE A 290 23.34 2.19 -2.11
N ALA A 291 23.00 0.91 -1.93
CA ALA A 291 22.56 0.34 -0.66
C ALA A 291 23.74 -0.22 0.17
N ASN A 292 24.99 0.19 -0.12
CA ASN A 292 26.22 -0.31 0.48
C ASN A 292 26.43 -1.83 0.29
N GLY A 293 26.06 -2.36 -0.88
CA GLY A 293 26.19 -3.77 -1.23
C GLY A 293 25.20 -4.69 -0.53
N ARG A 294 24.17 -4.16 0.14
CA ARG A 294 23.10 -4.97 0.75
C ARG A 294 22.35 -5.76 -0.31
N GLU A 295 22.00 -7.01 0.02
CA GLU A 295 21.12 -7.83 -0.79
C GLU A 295 19.66 -7.43 -0.56
N ILE A 296 19.06 -6.78 -1.55
CA ILE A 296 17.67 -6.33 -1.54
C ILE A 296 17.01 -6.64 -2.89
N PRO A 297 15.68 -6.80 -2.96
CA PRO A 297 14.97 -6.95 -4.23
C PRO A 297 15.31 -5.80 -5.17
N ALA A 298 15.93 -6.09 -6.32
CA ALA A 298 16.29 -5.08 -7.29
C ALA A 298 16.35 -5.66 -8.70
N TRP A 299 15.84 -4.89 -9.66
CA TRP A 299 15.88 -5.27 -11.08
C TRP A 299 17.31 -5.21 -11.62
N TYR A 300 18.03 -4.14 -11.31
CA TYR A 300 19.41 -3.90 -11.71
C TYR A 300 20.16 -3.18 -10.59
N ASP A 301 21.50 -3.14 -10.67
CA ASP A 301 22.31 -2.42 -9.70
C ASP A 301 22.32 -0.91 -9.98
N ILE A 302 22.22 -0.12 -8.92
CA ILE A 302 22.29 1.34 -8.94
C ILE A 302 23.56 1.73 -8.19
N GLU A 303 24.56 2.25 -8.90
CA GLU A 303 25.80 2.72 -8.26
C GLU A 303 25.63 4.11 -7.64
N ALA A 304 24.97 5.03 -8.36
CA ALA A 304 24.67 6.37 -7.87
C ALA A 304 23.58 7.05 -8.72
N PHE A 305 22.79 7.93 -8.08
CA PHE A 305 21.85 8.81 -8.76
C PHE A 305 22.54 10.09 -9.26
N VAL A 306 23.46 9.96 -10.22
CA VAL A 306 24.19 11.12 -10.77
C VAL A 306 23.45 11.73 -11.96
N GLY A 307 22.84 12.91 -11.76
CA GLY A 307 22.37 13.78 -12.85
C GLY A 307 21.37 13.17 -13.84
N GLY A 308 20.57 12.17 -13.42
CA GLY A 308 19.64 11.42 -14.27
C GLY A 308 20.31 10.38 -15.18
N ALA A 309 21.64 10.37 -15.30
CA ALA A 309 22.42 9.38 -16.03
C ALA A 309 22.95 8.31 -15.07
N GLY A 310 22.05 7.74 -14.26
CA GLY A 310 22.43 6.69 -13.30
C GLY A 310 23.03 5.48 -14.02
N TYR A 311 24.04 4.88 -13.39
CA TYR A 311 24.50 3.53 -13.73
C TYR A 311 23.33 2.56 -13.53
N ALA A 312 23.11 1.68 -14.51
CA ALA A 312 22.03 0.69 -14.49
C ALA A 312 22.57 -0.70 -14.88
N ALA A 313 23.65 -1.12 -14.22
CA ALA A 313 24.29 -2.40 -14.51
C ALA A 313 23.31 -3.54 -14.21
N GLY A 314 22.94 -4.32 -15.22
CA GLY A 314 21.95 -5.39 -15.06
C GLY A 314 20.63 -5.15 -15.79
N ILE A 315 20.36 -3.92 -16.26
CA ILE A 315 19.03 -3.57 -16.77
C ILE A 315 18.71 -4.29 -18.09
N GLU A 316 19.69 -4.57 -18.94
CA GLU A 316 19.53 -5.37 -20.15
C GLU A 316 19.14 -6.81 -19.82
N GLN A 317 19.72 -7.41 -18.77
CA GLN A 317 19.35 -8.76 -18.34
C GLN A 317 17.88 -8.80 -17.87
N THR A 318 17.43 -7.79 -17.13
CA THR A 318 16.01 -7.69 -16.73
C THR A 318 15.10 -7.47 -17.94
N ARG A 319 15.50 -6.58 -18.85
CA ARG A 319 14.78 -6.33 -20.11
C ARG A 319 14.59 -7.63 -20.90
N ASP A 320 15.65 -8.42 -21.05
CA ASP A 320 15.62 -9.66 -21.83
C ASP A 320 14.77 -10.74 -21.15
N ALA A 321 14.80 -10.80 -19.81
CA ALA A 321 13.90 -11.66 -19.03
C ALA A 321 12.43 -11.25 -19.23
N LEU A 322 12.13 -9.95 -19.20
CA LEU A 322 10.78 -9.44 -19.43
C LEU A 322 10.31 -9.67 -20.87
N GLN A 323 11.18 -9.53 -21.86
CA GLN A 323 10.87 -9.91 -23.25
C GLN A 323 10.53 -11.41 -23.37
N SER A 324 11.18 -12.26 -22.59
CA SER A 324 10.86 -13.70 -22.55
C SER A 324 9.47 -13.94 -21.95
N MET A 325 9.09 -13.22 -20.89
CA MET A 325 7.74 -13.28 -20.30
C MET A 325 6.68 -12.78 -21.30
N ILE A 326 6.95 -11.70 -22.02
CA ILE A 326 6.08 -11.20 -23.09
C ILE A 326 5.90 -12.26 -24.17
N ALA A 327 6.98 -12.92 -24.60
CA ALA A 327 6.91 -13.98 -25.60
C ALA A 327 6.03 -15.15 -25.17
N GLN A 328 6.06 -15.52 -23.88
CA GLN A 328 5.18 -16.58 -23.33
C GLN A 328 3.70 -16.20 -23.41
N GLU A 329 3.33 -14.95 -23.10
CA GLU A 329 1.93 -14.50 -23.24
C GLU A 329 1.49 -14.44 -24.71
N VAL A 330 2.40 -14.10 -25.62
CA VAL A 330 2.13 -14.14 -27.06
C VAL A 330 1.90 -15.57 -27.54
N GLU A 331 2.73 -16.53 -27.09
CA GLU A 331 2.54 -17.95 -27.38
C GLU A 331 1.22 -18.49 -26.78
N ALA A 332 0.82 -17.97 -25.62
CA ALA A 332 -0.47 -18.24 -25.00
C ALA A 332 -1.68 -17.56 -25.71
N GLY A 333 -1.44 -16.79 -26.77
CA GLY A 333 -2.47 -16.23 -27.65
C GLY A 333 -2.80 -14.76 -27.44
N ILE A 334 -2.07 -14.04 -26.57
CA ILE A 334 -2.27 -12.59 -26.36
C ILE A 334 -1.52 -11.80 -27.45
N PRO A 335 -2.19 -11.01 -28.30
CA PRO A 335 -1.51 -10.21 -29.32
C PRO A 335 -0.57 -9.17 -28.68
N ARG A 336 0.61 -8.92 -29.27
CA ARG A 336 1.54 -7.90 -28.74
C ARG A 336 0.93 -6.50 -28.55
N PRO A 337 0.07 -6.00 -29.47
CA PRO A 337 -0.66 -4.72 -29.25
C PRO A 337 -1.61 -4.72 -28.04
N ARG A 338 -1.83 -5.87 -27.40
CA ARG A 338 -2.64 -6.05 -26.18
C ARG A 338 -1.79 -6.27 -24.93
N ILE A 339 -0.48 -6.09 -25.03
CA ILE A 339 0.46 -6.22 -23.91
C ILE A 339 0.96 -4.85 -23.51
N VAL A 340 0.86 -4.51 -22.23
CA VAL A 340 1.40 -3.28 -21.65
C VAL A 340 2.52 -3.65 -20.69
N VAL A 341 3.61 -2.89 -20.70
CA VAL A 341 4.66 -2.97 -19.69
C VAL A 341 4.71 -1.66 -18.92
N GLY A 342 4.67 -1.73 -17.60
CA GLY A 342 4.88 -0.57 -16.77
C GLY A 342 5.61 -0.85 -15.48
N GLY A 343 5.85 0.21 -14.72
CA GLY A 343 6.52 0.08 -13.43
C GLY A 343 6.74 1.40 -12.73
N PHE A 344 7.09 1.29 -11.45
CA PHE A 344 7.41 2.40 -10.57
C PHE A 344 8.92 2.51 -10.34
N SER A 345 9.46 3.74 -10.37
CA SER A 345 10.85 4.02 -10.03
C SER A 345 11.81 3.11 -10.80
N GLN A 346 12.57 2.23 -10.13
CA GLN A 346 13.46 1.28 -10.78
C GLN A 346 12.75 0.41 -11.84
N GLY A 347 11.53 -0.07 -11.56
CA GLY A 347 10.72 -0.85 -12.50
C GLY A 347 10.31 -0.04 -13.73
N GLY A 348 9.99 1.24 -13.56
CA GLY A 348 9.65 2.15 -14.68
C GLY A 348 10.81 2.35 -15.66
N ALA A 349 12.04 2.37 -15.16
CA ALA A 349 13.24 2.42 -16.00
C ALA A 349 13.37 1.14 -16.86
N VAL A 350 13.12 -0.03 -16.28
CA VAL A 350 13.08 -1.30 -17.03
C VAL A 350 11.98 -1.27 -18.09
N SER A 351 10.83 -0.65 -17.80
CA SER A 351 9.73 -0.50 -18.76
C SER A 351 10.13 0.33 -19.98
N TYR A 352 10.89 1.42 -19.82
CA TYR A 352 11.46 2.15 -20.95
C TYR A 352 12.36 1.25 -21.81
N PHE A 353 13.31 0.56 -21.18
CA PHE A 353 14.25 -0.33 -21.88
C PHE A 353 13.54 -1.48 -22.60
N THR A 354 12.49 -2.03 -22.00
CA THR A 354 11.72 -3.13 -22.60
C THR A 354 10.84 -2.65 -23.74
N GLY A 355 10.15 -1.54 -23.56
CA GLY A 355 9.15 -1.06 -24.50
C GLY A 355 9.75 -0.39 -25.74
N PHE A 356 10.87 0.32 -25.61
CA PHE A 356 11.43 1.13 -26.70
C PHE A 356 12.69 0.55 -27.37
N GLN A 357 13.28 -0.55 -26.86
CA GLN A 357 14.45 -1.19 -27.48
C GLN A 357 14.11 -2.47 -28.24
N THR A 358 12.85 -2.66 -28.64
CA THR A 358 12.37 -3.88 -29.29
C THR A 358 11.93 -3.63 -30.72
N LYS A 359 12.19 -4.59 -31.61
CA LYS A 359 11.66 -4.60 -32.99
C LYS A 359 10.24 -5.15 -33.07
N GLN A 360 9.68 -5.57 -31.95
CA GLN A 360 8.33 -6.11 -31.86
C GLN A 360 7.52 -5.24 -30.90
N PRO A 361 6.88 -4.18 -31.40
CA PRO A 361 6.12 -3.23 -30.58
C PRO A 361 5.06 -3.91 -29.72
N ILE A 362 4.77 -3.30 -28.57
CA ILE A 362 3.74 -3.71 -27.62
C ILE A 362 2.60 -2.69 -27.59
N GLY A 363 1.53 -2.98 -26.85
CA GLY A 363 0.34 -2.14 -26.77
C GLY A 363 0.54 -0.82 -26.04
N GLY A 364 1.44 -0.75 -25.07
CA GLY A 364 1.75 0.50 -24.37
C GLY A 364 2.84 0.38 -23.31
N ILE A 365 3.34 1.54 -22.89
CA ILE A 365 4.38 1.68 -21.87
C ILE A 365 3.87 2.62 -20.78
N MET A 366 3.98 2.23 -19.51
CA MET A 366 3.49 3.01 -18.38
C MET A 366 4.60 3.22 -17.33
N VAL A 367 4.95 4.47 -17.05
CA VAL A 367 6.08 4.80 -16.19
C VAL A 367 5.64 5.72 -15.06
N LEU A 368 5.85 5.27 -13.83
CA LEU A 368 5.51 6.02 -12.61
C LEU A 368 6.79 6.43 -11.89
N SER A 369 6.94 7.72 -11.59
CA SER A 369 8.03 8.29 -10.78
C SER A 369 9.42 7.77 -11.16
N SER A 370 9.78 7.83 -12.45
CA SER A 370 11.02 7.25 -12.98
C SER A 370 11.69 8.13 -14.05
N PHE A 371 12.79 7.64 -14.62
CA PHE A 371 13.59 8.30 -15.66
C PHE A 371 14.35 7.26 -16.50
N ILE A 372 14.89 7.67 -17.64
CA ILE A 372 15.75 6.82 -18.49
C ILE A 372 17.20 6.87 -17.95
N PRO A 373 17.71 5.79 -17.33
CA PRO A 373 19.12 5.73 -16.97
C PRO A 373 19.99 5.60 -18.23
N ARG A 374 21.25 6.05 -18.14
CA ARG A 374 22.20 6.05 -19.28
C ARG A 374 21.61 6.62 -20.57
N GLU A 375 20.87 7.72 -20.49
CA GLU A 375 20.16 8.37 -21.61
C GLU A 375 21.00 8.49 -22.92
N LYS A 376 22.31 8.76 -22.82
CA LYS A 376 23.20 8.87 -24.00
C LYS A 376 23.43 7.53 -24.74
N GLU A 377 23.28 6.43 -24.03
CA GLU A 377 23.44 5.05 -24.53
C GLU A 377 22.08 4.40 -24.82
N PHE A 378 20.97 5.12 -24.55
CA PHE A 378 19.63 4.59 -24.75
C PHE A 378 19.29 4.53 -26.25
N GLU A 379 19.38 3.34 -26.83
CA GLU A 379 19.05 3.12 -28.23
C GLU A 379 17.53 2.96 -28.41
N PHE A 380 16.92 3.91 -29.10
CA PHE A 380 15.51 3.88 -29.46
C PHE A 380 15.25 3.08 -30.74
N ALA A 381 14.30 2.14 -30.71
CA ALA A 381 13.85 1.38 -31.88
C ALA A 381 12.73 2.16 -32.61
N PRO A 382 12.94 2.66 -33.85
CA PRO A 382 11.95 3.47 -34.57
C PRO A 382 10.60 2.79 -34.77
N GLU A 383 10.57 1.46 -34.82
CA GLU A 383 9.34 0.66 -34.92
C GLU A 383 8.40 0.90 -33.73
N THR A 384 8.90 1.40 -32.61
CA THR A 384 8.13 1.66 -31.38
C THR A 384 7.62 3.10 -31.26
N ALA A 385 7.85 3.95 -32.26
CA ALA A 385 7.43 5.37 -32.25
C ALA A 385 5.93 5.61 -32.00
N HIS A 386 5.09 4.70 -32.50
CA HIS A 386 3.63 4.78 -32.34
C HIS A 386 3.12 4.17 -31.02
N VAL A 387 3.98 3.56 -30.21
CA VAL A 387 3.57 2.89 -28.96
C VAL A 387 3.15 3.95 -27.93
N PRO A 388 1.90 3.92 -27.42
CA PRO A 388 1.45 4.84 -26.38
C PRO A 388 2.32 4.79 -25.13
N LEU A 389 2.68 5.96 -24.63
CA LEU A 389 3.45 6.14 -23.40
C LEU A 389 2.67 6.97 -22.38
N LEU A 390 2.52 6.43 -21.18
CA LEU A 390 2.09 7.17 -19.99
C LEU A 390 3.29 7.44 -19.09
N ILE A 391 3.49 8.71 -18.72
CA ILE A 391 4.42 9.13 -17.68
C ILE A 391 3.62 9.83 -16.58
N CYS A 392 3.77 9.37 -15.35
CA CYS A 392 3.14 9.93 -14.17
C CYS A 392 4.25 10.29 -13.16
N HIS A 393 4.25 11.53 -12.65
CA HIS A 393 5.34 11.97 -11.78
C HIS A 393 4.93 13.05 -10.78
N GLY A 394 5.46 12.98 -9.55
CA GLY A 394 5.26 14.01 -8.54
C GLY A 394 6.22 15.19 -8.70
N ASP A 395 5.74 16.43 -8.58
CA ASP A 395 6.62 17.62 -8.73
C ASP A 395 7.55 17.86 -7.52
N ALA A 396 7.31 17.17 -6.42
CA ALA A 396 8.11 17.23 -5.19
C ALA A 396 8.99 15.99 -4.98
N ASP A 397 9.12 15.11 -6.00
CA ASP A 397 9.88 13.86 -5.91
C ASP A 397 11.36 14.12 -5.56
N SER A 398 11.73 13.70 -4.35
CA SER A 398 13.04 13.87 -3.74
C SER A 398 14.05 12.79 -4.14
N ARG A 399 13.60 11.69 -4.76
CA ARG A 399 14.43 10.53 -5.12
C ARG A 399 14.67 10.46 -6.62
N ALA A 400 13.60 10.28 -7.39
CA ALA A 400 13.61 10.35 -8.84
C ALA A 400 13.17 11.75 -9.23
N ARG A 401 14.10 12.69 -9.20
CA ARG A 401 13.79 14.11 -9.38
C ARG A 401 12.89 14.38 -10.59
N TYR A 402 11.86 15.19 -10.40
CA TYR A 402 10.89 15.54 -11.45
C TYR A 402 11.54 16.00 -12.75
N GLU A 403 12.66 16.74 -12.68
CA GLU A 403 13.36 17.21 -13.88
C GLU A 403 13.93 16.07 -14.74
N TRP A 404 14.23 14.91 -14.15
CA TRP A 404 14.71 13.73 -14.89
C TRP A 404 13.61 13.07 -15.71
N ALA A 405 12.37 13.09 -15.22
CA ALA A 405 11.21 12.61 -15.98
C ALA A 405 10.86 13.56 -17.13
N VAL A 406 10.90 14.87 -16.88
CA VAL A 406 10.73 15.90 -17.93
C VAL A 406 11.80 15.73 -19.02
N LYS A 407 13.05 15.47 -18.63
CA LYS A 407 14.14 15.19 -19.57
C LYS A 407 13.90 13.90 -20.36
N SER A 408 13.48 12.83 -19.69
CA SER A 408 13.15 11.55 -20.34
C SER A 408 12.02 11.71 -21.37
N LYS A 409 10.97 12.46 -21.03
CA LYS A 409 9.90 12.84 -21.96
C LYS A 409 10.46 13.57 -23.18
N GLN A 410 11.29 14.60 -22.97
CA GLN A 410 11.85 15.38 -24.08
C GLN A 410 12.73 14.52 -24.97
N HIS A 411 13.58 13.67 -24.38
CA HIS A 411 14.45 12.75 -25.10
C HIS A 411 13.65 11.81 -26.02
N LEU A 412 12.54 11.25 -25.52
CA LEU A 412 11.66 10.37 -26.30
C LEU A 412 10.86 11.12 -27.38
N ALA A 413 10.42 12.35 -27.10
CA ALA A 413 9.79 13.20 -28.10
C ALA A 413 10.77 13.54 -29.25
N ASP A 414 12.02 13.86 -28.91
CA ASP A 414 13.08 14.13 -29.90
C ASP A 414 13.45 12.88 -30.71
N ALA A 415 13.32 11.69 -30.12
CA ALA A 415 13.49 10.40 -30.80
C ALA A 415 12.30 10.01 -31.71
N GLY A 416 11.19 10.74 -31.62
CA GLY A 416 10.03 10.57 -32.51
C GLY A 416 8.86 9.77 -31.92
N VAL A 417 8.77 9.59 -30.59
CA VAL A 417 7.59 8.98 -29.96
C VAL A 417 6.36 9.88 -30.13
N GLU A 418 5.29 9.32 -30.69
CA GLU A 418 4.13 10.07 -31.19
C GLU A 418 3.04 10.31 -30.13
N ASP A 419 2.82 9.35 -29.22
CA ASP A 419 1.76 9.38 -28.20
C ASP A 419 2.36 9.37 -26.79
N ILE A 420 2.67 10.56 -26.25
CA ILE A 420 3.17 10.74 -24.88
C ILE A 420 2.15 11.50 -24.02
N THR A 421 1.53 10.78 -23.09
CA THR A 421 0.76 11.37 -21.99
C THR A 421 1.68 11.61 -20.80
N PHE A 422 1.72 12.84 -20.27
CA PHE A 422 2.51 13.19 -19.08
C PHE A 422 1.63 13.86 -18.04
N HIS A 423 1.47 13.24 -16.88
CA HIS A 423 0.75 13.78 -15.72
C HIS A 423 1.70 14.17 -14.60
N THR A 424 1.47 15.36 -14.05
CA THR A 424 2.19 15.90 -12.89
C THR A 424 1.26 15.95 -11.70
N TYR A 425 1.70 15.43 -10.56
CA TYR A 425 0.93 15.44 -9.32
C TYR A 425 1.55 16.43 -8.32
N PRO A 426 0.86 17.54 -7.99
CA PRO A 426 1.41 18.58 -7.13
C PRO A 426 1.69 18.09 -5.71
N SER A 427 2.84 18.47 -5.16
CA SER A 427 3.33 18.12 -3.82
C SER A 427 3.52 16.62 -3.57
N MET A 428 3.37 15.78 -4.58
CA MET A 428 3.63 14.35 -4.48
C MET A 428 5.14 14.13 -4.50
N ASP A 429 5.67 13.50 -3.44
CA ASP A 429 7.05 13.04 -3.38
C ASP A 429 7.19 11.70 -4.14
N HIS A 430 8.20 10.88 -3.81
CA HIS A 430 8.43 9.58 -4.43
C HIS A 430 7.45 8.50 -3.97
N THR A 431 6.19 8.65 -4.33
CA THR A 431 5.07 7.76 -3.99
C THR A 431 4.03 7.76 -5.12
N SER A 432 2.87 7.15 -4.89
CA SER A 432 1.70 7.20 -5.77
C SER A 432 0.51 7.87 -5.09
N CYS A 433 -0.50 8.26 -5.87
CA CYS A 433 -1.74 8.82 -5.31
C CYS A 433 -3.00 8.33 -6.05
N GLN A 434 -4.18 8.49 -5.45
CA GLN A 434 -5.42 8.00 -6.04
C GLN A 434 -5.75 8.63 -7.40
N GLN A 435 -5.37 9.90 -7.62
CA GLN A 435 -5.56 10.54 -8.92
C GLN A 435 -4.69 9.87 -9.99
N GLU A 436 -3.45 9.53 -9.64
CA GLU A 436 -2.55 8.78 -10.52
C GLU A 436 -3.14 7.40 -10.88
N ILE A 437 -3.74 6.69 -9.93
CA ILE A 437 -4.38 5.40 -10.20
C ILE A 437 -5.58 5.56 -11.16
N LYS A 438 -6.38 6.63 -11.03
CA LYS A 438 -7.48 6.92 -11.96
C LYS A 438 -6.97 7.24 -13.36
N ASP A 439 -5.88 7.98 -13.46
CA ASP A 439 -5.28 8.34 -14.75
C ASP A 439 -4.68 7.08 -15.43
N ILE A 440 -4.08 6.17 -14.65
CA ILE A 440 -3.66 4.85 -15.10
C ILE A 440 -4.85 4.03 -15.62
N GLN A 441 -5.95 3.94 -14.86
CA GLN A 441 -7.15 3.21 -15.28
C GLN A 441 -7.73 3.77 -16.59
N ALA A 442 -7.84 5.10 -16.69
CA ALA A 442 -8.36 5.76 -17.89
C ALA A 442 -7.46 5.51 -19.11
N TRP A 443 -6.13 5.58 -18.92
CA TRP A 443 -5.18 5.32 -19.99
C TRP A 443 -5.17 3.85 -20.41
N LEU A 444 -5.19 2.89 -19.48
CA LEU A 444 -5.30 1.46 -19.79
C LEU A 444 -6.61 1.13 -20.50
N ALA A 445 -7.74 1.74 -20.11
CA ALA A 445 -9.01 1.55 -20.79
C ALA A 445 -8.98 2.02 -22.26
N ARG A 446 -8.17 3.04 -22.57
CA ARG A 446 -7.94 3.51 -23.94
C ARG A 446 -7.01 2.58 -24.73
N VAL A 447 -5.94 2.11 -24.09
CA VAL A 447 -4.86 1.34 -24.74
C VAL A 447 -5.22 -0.13 -24.92
N VAL A 448 -5.85 -0.74 -23.91
CA VAL A 448 -6.33 -2.13 -23.91
C VAL A 448 -7.82 -2.20 -23.57
N PRO A 449 -8.71 -1.65 -24.43
CA PRO A 449 -10.15 -1.66 -24.19
C PRO A 449 -10.71 -3.09 -24.14
N ALA A 450 -11.86 -3.27 -23.48
CA ALA A 450 -12.60 -4.53 -23.52
C ALA A 450 -13.07 -4.78 -24.96
N THR A 451 -12.77 -5.94 -25.52
CA THR A 451 -13.27 -6.33 -26.84
C THR A 451 -14.70 -6.83 -26.70
N THR A 452 -15.64 -6.28 -27.46
CA THR A 452 -17.01 -6.82 -27.54
C THR A 452 -17.02 -7.98 -28.56
N PRO A 453 -17.81 -9.06 -28.38
CA PRO A 453 -17.85 -10.21 -29.31
C PRO A 453 -18.31 -9.91 -30.75
N LYS A 454 -18.41 -8.65 -31.18
CA LYS A 454 -18.86 -8.22 -32.50
C LYS A 454 -17.74 -7.73 -33.44
N GLN A 455 -16.48 -7.85 -33.05
CA GLN A 455 -15.35 -7.54 -33.93
C GLN A 455 -14.62 -8.77 -34.50
N GLU A 456 -15.12 -9.98 -34.21
CA GLU A 456 -14.76 -11.19 -34.94
C GLU A 456 -15.83 -11.50 -35.99
N LEU A 457 -15.80 -10.79 -37.12
CA LEU A 457 -16.41 -11.19 -38.40
C LEU A 457 -15.81 -10.40 -39.56
#